data_AF-A0AAD6F2K0-F1
#
_entry.id   AF-A0AAD6F2K0-F1
#
_cell.length_a   1.000
_cell.length_b   1.000
_cell.length_c   1.000
_cell.angle_alpha   90.00
_cell.angle_beta   90.00
_cell.angle_gamma   90.00
#
_symmetry.space_group_name_H-M   'P 1'
#
loop_
_entity.id
_entity.type
_entity.pdbx_description
1 polymer ?
#
loop_
_entity_poly.entity_id
_entity_poly.type
_entity_poly.pdbx_seq_one_letter_code
_entity_poly.pdbx_strand_id
1 'polypeptide(L)'
;MITRTVNKDPRTTRGDRVNDLQRAGTKVTKATISNTLRRQGLKSCSARRVPLLKPVHVQARLKFAREHLDDPEEDWENVICSTNPETLLKPQRGSPVRNKVGTILTE
;
A
#
# COMPACT_ATOMS: atom_id res chain seq x y z
N MET A 1 -15.34 -9.94 16.08
CA MET A 1 -15.92 -10.29 14.76
C MET A 1 -15.46 -9.32 13.65
N ILE A 2 -15.59 -8.00 13.86
CA ILE A 2 -15.32 -6.95 12.85
C ILE A 2 -13.86 -6.91 12.35
N THR A 3 -12.86 -7.11 13.22
CA THR A 3 -11.43 -7.03 12.84
C THR A 3 -10.95 -8.25 12.06
N ARG A 4 -11.52 -9.44 12.32
CA ARG A 4 -11.13 -10.70 11.66
C ARG A 4 -11.47 -10.70 10.16
N THR A 5 -12.57 -10.06 9.76
CA THR A 5 -12.94 -9.95 8.34
C THR A 5 -12.02 -8.99 7.58
N VAL A 6 -11.62 -7.87 8.20
CA VAL A 6 -10.66 -6.90 7.62
C VAL A 6 -9.32 -7.52 7.32
N ASN A 7 -8.82 -8.36 8.22
CA ASN A 7 -7.50 -8.97 8.05
C ASN A 7 -7.52 -10.07 6.99
N LYS A 8 -8.67 -10.73 6.78
CA LYS A 8 -8.84 -11.73 5.71
C LYS A 8 -8.88 -11.08 4.34
N ASP A 9 -9.65 -10.00 4.22
CA ASP A 9 -9.71 -9.20 3.00
C ASP A 9 -9.59 -7.69 3.33
N PRO A 10 -8.42 -7.07 3.10
CA PRO A 10 -8.22 -5.66 3.39
C PRO A 10 -9.00 -4.75 2.43
N ARG A 11 -9.56 -5.27 1.33
CA ARG A 11 -10.40 -4.51 0.39
C ARG A 11 -11.86 -4.39 0.82
N THR A 12 -12.28 -5.14 1.84
CA THR A 12 -13.65 -5.08 2.35
C THR A 12 -13.98 -3.67 2.84
N THR A 13 -15.03 -3.07 2.28
CA THR A 13 -15.42 -1.70 2.63
C THR A 13 -16.23 -1.65 3.93
N ARG A 14 -16.45 -0.42 4.43
CA ARG A 14 -17.35 -0.20 5.57
C ARG A 14 -18.80 -0.56 5.23
N GLY A 15 -19.22 -0.43 3.96
CA GLY A 15 -20.57 -0.76 3.52
C GLY A 15 -20.80 -2.28 3.55
N ASP A 16 -19.84 -3.02 3.00
CA ASP A 16 -19.89 -4.48 2.99
C ASP A 16 -20.01 -5.05 4.40
N ARG A 17 -19.27 -4.47 5.36
CA ARG A 17 -19.36 -4.88 6.77
C ARG A 17 -20.69 -4.54 7.43
N VAL A 18 -21.34 -3.45 7.05
CA VAL A 18 -22.69 -3.15 7.54
C VAL A 18 -23.65 -4.23 7.04
N ASN A 19 -23.56 -4.60 5.76
CA ASN A 19 -24.41 -5.62 5.16
C ASN A 19 -24.20 -7.01 5.80
N ASP A 20 -22.94 -7.40 6.00
CA ASP A 20 -22.59 -8.68 6.64
C ASP A 20 -23.13 -8.78 8.07
N LEU A 21 -22.97 -7.70 8.85
CA LEU A 21 -23.44 -7.65 10.24
C LEU A 21 -24.96 -7.62 10.32
N GLN A 22 -25.62 -6.91 9.41
CA GLN A 22 -27.07 -6.89 9.31
C GLN A 22 -27.63 -8.27 8.95
N ARG A 23 -26.97 -9.01 8.05
CA ARG A 23 -27.31 -10.40 7.73
C ARG A 23 -27.12 -11.34 8.92
N ALA A 24 -26.15 -11.07 9.79
CA ALA A 24 -25.96 -11.76 11.06
C ALA A 24 -26.93 -11.29 12.18
N GLY A 25 -27.93 -10.47 11.87
CA GLY A 25 -28.92 -9.96 12.83
C GLY A 25 -28.42 -8.79 13.69
N THR A 26 -27.21 -8.28 13.45
CA THR A 26 -26.63 -7.17 14.21
C THR A 26 -26.71 -5.87 13.41
N LYS A 27 -27.58 -4.96 13.82
CA LYS A 27 -27.67 -3.62 13.21
C LYS A 27 -26.55 -2.72 13.74
N VAL A 28 -25.60 -2.37 12.90
CA VAL A 28 -24.51 -1.43 13.24
C VAL A 28 -24.48 -0.23 12.29
N THR A 29 -24.03 0.91 12.79
CA THR A 29 -23.81 2.08 11.95
C THR A 29 -22.40 2.09 11.37
N LYS A 30 -22.21 2.77 10.23
CA LYS A 30 -20.86 2.98 9.64
C LYS A 30 -19.91 3.70 10.60
N ALA A 31 -20.43 4.57 11.47
CA ALA A 31 -19.66 5.28 12.48
C ALA A 31 -19.15 4.33 13.57
N THR A 32 -20.00 3.43 14.06
CA THR A 32 -19.62 2.37 15.01
C THR A 32 -18.47 1.54 14.46
N ILE A 33 -18.59 1.04 13.23
CA ILE A 33 -17.52 0.28 12.57
C ILE A 33 -16.23 1.11 12.47
N SER A 34 -16.33 2.36 12.01
CA SER A 34 -15.16 3.24 11.86
C SER A 34 -14.44 3.48 13.19
N ASN A 35 -15.19 3.71 14.27
CA ASN A 35 -14.64 3.91 15.60
C ASN A 35 -13.98 2.65 16.15
N THR A 36 -14.60 1.48 15.96
CA THR A 36 -14.02 0.19 16.34
C THR A 36 -12.70 -0.06 15.61
N LEU A 37 -12.64 0.20 14.30
CA LEU A 37 -11.41 0.02 13.52
C LEU A 37 -10.29 0.95 13.98
N ARG A 38 -10.60 2.22 14.26
CA ARG A 38 -9.62 3.19 14.77
C ARG A 38 -9.09 2.81 16.15
N ARG A 39 -9.95 2.33 17.05
CA ARG A 39 -9.52 1.80 18.37
C ARG A 39 -8.58 0.60 18.26
N GLN A 40 -8.68 -0.13 17.16
CA GLN A 40 -7.84 -1.29 16.85
C GLN A 40 -6.60 -0.90 16.01
N GLY A 41 -6.35 0.39 15.79
CA GLY A 41 -5.21 0.88 15.01
C GLY A 41 -5.34 0.73 13.49
N LEU A 42 -6.49 0.29 12.99
CA LEU A 42 -6.72 0.09 11.56
C LEU A 42 -7.12 1.41 10.89
N LYS A 43 -6.30 1.84 9.93
CA LYS A 43 -6.56 3.02 9.10
C LYS A 43 -7.06 2.61 7.71
N SER A 44 -7.87 3.47 7.10
CA SER A 44 -8.21 3.35 5.68
C SER A 44 -6.97 3.60 4.83
N CYS A 45 -6.79 2.80 3.77
CA CYS A 45 -5.72 2.97 2.79
C CYS A 45 -6.32 2.98 1.38
N SER A 46 -5.73 3.78 0.49
CA SER A 46 -6.02 3.72 -0.94
C SER A 46 -5.18 2.61 -1.59
N ALA A 47 -5.79 1.84 -2.49
CA ALA A 47 -5.05 0.84 -3.25
C ALA A 47 -4.02 1.52 -4.17
N ARG A 48 -2.75 1.11 -4.08
CA ARG A 48 -1.69 1.60 -4.97
C ARG A 48 -1.90 1.04 -6.37
N ARG A 49 -1.86 1.90 -7.39
CA ARG A 49 -1.81 1.46 -8.80
C ARG A 49 -0.44 0.84 -9.04
N VAL A 50 -0.41 -0.43 -9.41
CA VAL A 50 0.81 -1.16 -9.74
C VAL A 50 0.64 -1.80 -11.12
N PRO A 51 1.70 -1.86 -11.94
CA PRO A 51 1.65 -2.58 -13.20
C PRO A 51 1.33 -4.06 -12.94
N LEU A 52 0.45 -4.63 -13.76
CA LEU A 52 0.12 -6.05 -13.67
C LEU A 52 1.28 -6.86 -14.24
N LEU A 53 1.99 -7.58 -13.37
CA LEU A 53 3.12 -8.42 -13.76
C LEU A 53 2.65 -9.85 -14.01
N LYS A 54 3.14 -10.43 -15.12
CA LYS A 54 3.03 -11.87 -15.36
C LYS A 54 4.01 -12.62 -14.44
N PRO A 55 3.75 -13.90 -14.09
CA PRO A 55 4.64 -14.69 -13.24
C PRO A 55 6.11 -14.72 -13.72
N VAL A 56 6.32 -14.78 -15.03
CA VAL A 56 7.66 -14.73 -15.66
C VAL A 56 8.42 -13.45 -15.30
N HIS A 57 7.75 -12.29 -15.32
CA HIS A 57 8.38 -11.02 -14.95
C HIS A 57 8.71 -10.96 -13.46
N VAL A 58 7.86 -11.55 -12.61
CA VAL A 58 8.12 -11.64 -11.17
C VAL A 58 9.37 -12.48 -10.91
N GLN A 59 9.48 -13.64 -11.55
CA GLN A 59 10.64 -14.52 -11.43
C GLN A 59 11.93 -13.85 -11.93
N ALA A 60 11.90 -13.21 -13.11
CA ALA A 60 13.05 -12.51 -13.66
C ALA A 60 13.52 -11.36 -12.74
N ARG A 61 12.58 -10.57 -12.21
CA ARG A 61 12.90 -9.48 -11.26
C ARG A 61 13.46 -10.00 -9.95
N LEU A 62 12.92 -11.09 -9.41
CA LEU A 62 13.43 -11.71 -8.19
C LEU A 62 14.81 -12.33 -8.39
N LYS A 63 15.06 -12.94 -9.56
CA LYS A 63 16.37 -13.47 -9.91
C LYS A 63 17.40 -12.35 -9.98
N PHE A 64 17.12 -11.29 -10.73
CA PHE A 64 17.97 -10.10 -10.82
C PHE A 64 18.28 -9.51 -9.44
N ALA A 65 17.25 -9.28 -8.62
CA ALA A 65 17.42 -8.70 -7.29
C ALA A 65 18.24 -9.57 -6.31
N ARG A 66 18.25 -10.90 -6.51
CA ARG A 66 19.07 -11.81 -5.69
C ARG A 66 20.51 -11.88 -6.16
N GLU A 67 20.71 -11.88 -7.47
CA GLU A 67 22.04 -11.91 -8.08
C GLU A 67 22.82 -10.64 -7.77
N HIS A 68 22.13 -9.49 -7.70
CA HIS A 68 22.74 -8.17 -7.50
C HIS A 68 22.49 -7.60 -6.08
N LEU A 69 22.18 -8.46 -5.10
CA LEU A 69 21.90 -8.01 -3.72
C LEU A 69 23.17 -7.55 -3.00
N ASP A 70 24.28 -8.25 -3.28
CA ASP A 70 25.58 -8.08 -2.62
C ASP A 70 26.62 -7.42 -3.56
N ASP A 71 26.19 -6.89 -4.71
CA ASP A 71 27.09 -6.23 -5.66
C ASP A 71 27.71 -4.97 -5.04
N PRO A 72 29.02 -4.76 -5.18
CA PRO A 72 29.71 -3.58 -4.67
C PRO A 72 29.23 -2.28 -5.35
N GLU A 73 29.39 -1.15 -4.67
CA GLU A 73 28.96 0.17 -5.16
C GLU A 73 29.59 0.54 -6.52
N GLU A 74 30.84 0.13 -6.76
CA GLU A 74 31.59 0.33 -8.01
C GLU A 74 30.84 -0.23 -9.25
N ASP A 75 30.10 -1.35 -9.08
CA ASP A 75 29.33 -1.94 -10.19
C ASP A 75 28.15 -1.06 -10.59
N TRP A 76 27.62 -0.26 -9.66
CA TRP A 76 26.51 0.67 -9.90
C TRP A 76 26.97 2.01 -10.46
N GLU A 77 28.20 2.44 -10.20
CA GLU A 77 28.76 3.70 -10.72
C GLU A 77 28.84 3.70 -12.26
N ASN A 78 28.99 2.52 -12.86
CA ASN A 78 29.06 2.34 -14.30
C ASN A 78 27.67 2.24 -14.98
N VAL A 79 26.57 2.21 -14.20
CA VAL A 79 25.22 2.05 -14.72
C VAL A 79 24.60 3.40 -15.10
N ILE A 80 24.65 3.74 -16.39
CA ILE A 80 23.95 4.92 -16.92
C ILE A 80 22.46 4.59 -17.14
N CYS A 81 21.58 5.21 -16.36
CA CYS A 81 20.13 5.05 -16.49
C CYS A 81 19.52 6.08 -17.45
N SER A 82 19.05 5.65 -18.63
CA SER A 82 18.22 6.49 -19.50
C SER A 82 16.73 6.29 -19.17
N THR A 83 16.11 7.24 -18.45
CA THR A 83 14.66 7.25 -18.23
C THR A 83 14.04 8.50 -18.86
N ASN A 84 13.08 8.33 -19.76
CA ASN A 84 12.28 9.46 -20.27
C ASN A 84 11.14 9.77 -19.27
N PRO A 85 11.10 10.96 -18.65
CA PRO A 85 10.08 11.31 -17.66
C PRO A 85 8.65 11.38 -18.21
N GLU A 86 8.43 11.31 -19.52
CA GLU A 86 7.08 11.40 -20.12
C GLU A 86 6.16 10.21 -19.80
N THR A 87 6.70 9.08 -19.34
CA THR A 87 5.91 7.93 -18.85
C THR A 87 5.67 7.95 -17.34
N LEU A 88 6.08 9.03 -16.65
CA LEU A 88 5.75 9.22 -15.24
C LEU A 88 4.24 9.34 -15.09
N LEU A 89 3.64 8.22 -14.67
CA LEU A 89 2.30 8.13 -14.13
C LEU A 89 2.18 9.22 -13.05
N LYS A 90 1.66 10.40 -13.42
CA LYS A 90 1.52 11.55 -12.53
C LYS A 90 0.88 11.05 -11.23
N PRO A 91 1.46 11.33 -10.05
CA PRO A 91 0.81 10.99 -8.80
C PRO A 91 -0.55 11.65 -8.80
N GLN A 92 -1.61 10.84 -8.80
CA GLN A 92 -2.96 11.38 -8.66
C GLN A 92 -3.02 12.08 -7.31
N ARG A 93 -3.19 13.41 -7.37
CA ARG A 93 -3.32 14.29 -6.21
C ARG A 93 -4.27 13.67 -5.18
N GLY A 94 -3.84 13.59 -3.91
CA GLY A 94 -4.75 13.29 -2.80
C GLY A 94 -4.25 12.36 -1.69
N SER A 95 -2.97 12.29 -1.38
CA SER A 95 -2.51 11.72 -0.09
C SER A 95 -1.75 12.77 0.70
N PRO A 96 -2.22 13.19 1.90
CA PRO A 96 -1.47 14.10 2.74
C PRO A 96 -0.17 13.43 3.16
N VAL A 97 0.97 14.06 2.86
CA VAL A 97 2.26 13.74 3.47
C VAL A 97 2.11 14.01 4.97
N ARG A 98 2.24 12.98 5.79
CA ARG A 98 2.25 13.13 7.24
C ARG A 98 3.62 12.74 7.75
N ASN A 99 4.37 13.76 8.11
CA ASN A 99 5.69 13.66 8.71
C ASN A 99 5.54 13.04 10.11
N LYS A 100 6.27 11.95 10.34
CA LYS A 100 6.63 11.41 11.66
C LYS A 100 8.04 10.87 11.43
N VAL A 101 9.04 11.71 11.26
CA VAL A 101 9.80 12.34 12.35
C VAL A 101 10.26 13.71 11.85
N GLY A 102 10.00 14.77 12.62
CA GLY A 102 10.57 16.08 12.34
C GLY A 102 12.07 16.03 12.62
N THR A 103 12.89 16.31 11.60
CA THR A 103 14.20 17.00 11.61
C THR A 103 14.83 16.75 10.24
N ILE A 104 15.05 17.80 9.44
CA ILE A 104 16.40 18.09 8.95
C ILE A 104 16.54 19.61 8.85
N LEU A 105 17.52 20.11 9.59
CA LEU A 105 18.11 21.45 9.49
C LEU A 105 18.81 21.59 8.14
N THR A 106 18.75 22.77 7.50
CA THR A 106 19.88 23.71 7.31
C THR A 106 19.47 24.84 6.36
N GLU A 107 19.83 26.06 6.78
CA GLU A 107 19.82 27.40 6.16
C GLU A 107 18.87 27.71 4.99
#